data_AF-A0A7L4RJT8-F1
#
_entry.id   AF-A0A7L4RJT8-F1
#
_cell.length_a   1.000
_cell.length_b   1.000
_cell.length_c   1.000
_cell.angle_alpha   90.00
_cell.angle_beta   90.00
_cell.angle_gamma   90.00
#
_symmetry.space_group_name_H-M   'P 1'
#
loop_
_entity.id
_entity.type
_entity.pdbx_description
1 polymer ?
#
loop_
_entity_poly.entity_id
_entity_poly.type
_entity_poly.pdbx_seq_one_letter_code
_entity_poly.pdbx_strand_id
1 'polypeptide(L)'
;MNKKSGRNCFYENYPAWIVLASNLVSLLIYAAGAFVLYQVGIVWVALYVIYILLLEMRLVRNHCVDCYYYGKVCAFGQGKLSALLFKKGIAKNFAGKKVTWIDLAPDFLVSLIPLVAGILLLIKSFNWLVAGMLALILILSFAGNAFVRGQLACKHCKQREFGCPAEKLFSKK
;
A
#
# COMPACT_ATOMS: atom_id res chain seq x y z
N MET A 1 19.68 -30.10 5.24
CA MET A 1 18.86 -29.00 5.76
C MET A 1 17.62 -28.81 4.88
N ASN A 2 16.48 -28.62 5.53
CA ASN A 2 15.34 -27.82 5.08
C ASN A 2 14.34 -28.42 4.06
N LYS A 3 13.26 -29.02 4.60
CA LYS A 3 11.91 -28.87 4.04
C LYS A 3 10.93 -28.80 5.22
N LYS A 4 10.74 -27.59 5.77
CA LYS A 4 9.52 -27.28 6.53
C LYS A 4 8.36 -27.24 5.53
N SER A 5 7.77 -28.40 5.27
CA SER A 5 6.46 -28.53 4.63
C SER A 5 5.38 -28.13 5.61
N GLY A 6 5.30 -26.83 5.93
CA GLY A 6 4.09 -26.23 6.47
C GLY A 6 3.18 -25.95 5.28
N ARG A 7 1.98 -26.54 5.26
CA ARG A 7 0.94 -26.22 4.27
C ARG A 7 0.61 -24.73 4.36
N ASN A 8 1.28 -23.90 3.57
CA ASN A 8 0.89 -22.50 3.40
C ASN A 8 -0.35 -22.52 2.50
N CYS A 9 -1.54 -22.34 3.08
CA CYS A 9 -2.75 -22.18 2.31
C CYS A 9 -2.68 -20.83 1.58
N PHE A 10 -2.40 -20.84 0.28
CA PHE A 10 -2.44 -19.65 -0.56
C PHE A 10 -3.86 -19.40 -1.05
N TYR A 11 -4.24 -18.13 -1.17
CA TYR A 11 -5.53 -17.76 -1.76
C TYR A 11 -5.40 -17.63 -3.27
N GLU A 12 -6.17 -18.41 -4.03
CA GLU A 12 -6.42 -18.22 -5.46
C GLU A 12 -7.11 -16.88 -5.72
N ASN A 13 -8.14 -16.58 -4.91
CA ASN A 13 -8.81 -15.30 -4.81
C ASN A 13 -8.93 -14.96 -3.33
N TYR A 14 -8.56 -13.74 -2.95
CA TYR A 14 -8.72 -13.30 -1.57
C TYR A 14 -10.20 -13.16 -1.20
N PRO A 15 -10.60 -13.56 0.01
CA PRO A 15 -11.96 -13.33 0.50
C PRO A 15 -12.23 -11.83 0.61
N ALA A 16 -13.47 -11.44 0.32
CA ALA A 16 -13.85 -10.03 0.20
C ALA A 16 -13.58 -9.22 1.49
N TRP A 17 -13.72 -9.83 2.66
CA TRP A 17 -13.44 -9.15 3.93
C TRP A 17 -11.97 -8.74 4.08
N ILE A 18 -11.00 -9.51 3.53
CA ILE A 18 -9.58 -9.12 3.53
C ILE A 18 -9.37 -7.92 2.61
N VAL A 19 -10.04 -7.92 1.45
CA VAL A 19 -9.97 -6.80 0.52
C VAL A 19 -10.52 -5.53 1.15
N LEU A 20 -11.67 -5.63 1.81
CA LEU A 20 -12.29 -4.52 2.52
C LEU A 20 -11.41 -4.02 3.67
N ALA A 21 -10.90 -4.92 4.52
CA ALA A 21 -10.02 -4.54 5.63
C ALA A 21 -8.73 -3.87 5.15
N SER A 22 -8.12 -4.40 4.08
CA SER A 22 -6.88 -3.84 3.53
C SER A 22 -7.10 -2.45 2.94
N ASN A 23 -8.17 -2.26 2.17
CA ASN A 23 -8.50 -0.96 1.59
C ASN A 23 -8.97 0.04 2.66
N LEU A 24 -9.65 -0.43 3.71
CA LEU A 24 -10.09 0.44 4.81
C LEU A 24 -8.90 1.08 5.52
N VAL A 25 -7.83 0.33 5.79
CA VAL A 25 -6.61 0.89 6.39
C VAL A 25 -6.01 1.97 5.51
N SER A 26 -5.84 1.72 4.21
CA SER A 26 -5.33 2.72 3.26
C SER A 26 -6.24 3.95 3.18
N LEU A 27 -7.55 3.75 3.10
CA LEU A 27 -8.53 4.83 3.00
C LEU A 27 -8.53 5.71 4.25
N LEU A 28 -8.42 5.12 5.44
CA LEU A 28 -8.33 5.88 6.69
C LEU A 28 -7.04 6.70 6.77
N ILE A 29 -5.91 6.18 6.30
CA ILE A 29 -4.65 6.94 6.21
C ILE A 29 -4.83 8.13 5.27
N TYR A 30 -5.42 7.91 4.08
CA TYR A 30 -5.62 8.97 3.09
C TYR A 30 -6.60 10.03 3.58
N ALA A 31 -7.70 9.62 4.22
CA ALA A 31 -8.69 10.53 4.77
C ALA A 31 -8.11 11.37 5.91
N ALA A 32 -7.37 10.75 6.84
CA ALA A 32 -6.69 11.47 7.91
C ALA A 32 -5.63 12.43 7.36
N GLY A 33 -4.86 12.00 6.36
CA GLY A 33 -3.86 12.84 5.70
C GLY A 33 -4.47 14.03 4.97
N ALA A 34 -5.53 13.81 4.19
CA ALA A 34 -6.28 14.85 3.51
C ALA A 34 -6.92 15.83 4.50
N PHE A 35 -7.46 15.34 5.62
CA PHE A 35 -8.00 16.18 6.68
C PHE A 35 -6.93 17.10 7.27
N VAL A 36 -5.74 16.58 7.59
CA VAL A 36 -4.64 17.40 8.12
C VAL A 36 -4.21 18.47 7.10
N LEU A 37 -4.08 18.10 5.82
CA LEU A 37 -3.73 19.04 4.76
C LEU A 37 -4.83 20.06 4.46
N TYR A 38 -6.08 19.71 4.68
CA TYR A 38 -7.21 20.64 4.56
C TYR A 38 -7.06 21.83 5.53
N GLN A 39 -6.52 21.60 6.73
CA GLN A 39 -6.24 22.65 7.70
C GLN A 39 -5.14 23.62 7.21
N VAL A 40 -4.29 23.19 6.27
CA VAL A 40 -3.31 24.05 5.59
C VAL A 40 -3.96 24.79 4.42
N GLY A 41 -4.81 24.10 3.65
CA GLY A 41 -5.63 24.69 2.60
C GLY A 41 -6.05 23.68 1.52
N ILE A 42 -7.13 24.00 0.81
CA ILE A 42 -7.75 23.11 -0.19
C ILE A 42 -6.82 22.74 -1.35
N VAL A 43 -5.91 23.64 -1.74
CA VAL A 43 -4.92 23.37 -2.79
C VAL A 43 -4.02 22.19 -2.42
N TRP A 44 -3.60 22.10 -1.15
CA TRP A 44 -2.78 20.99 -0.66
C TRP A 44 -3.52 19.65 -0.68
N VAL A 45 -4.83 19.68 -0.39
CA VAL A 45 -5.68 18.48 -0.52
C VAL A 45 -5.77 18.03 -1.98
N ALA A 46 -5.99 18.97 -2.90
CA ALA A 46 -6.07 18.63 -4.33
C ALA A 46 -4.76 18.01 -4.83
N LEU A 47 -3.61 18.61 -4.48
CA LEU A 47 -2.28 18.07 -4.81
C LEU A 47 -2.07 16.67 -4.20
N TYR A 48 -2.49 16.47 -2.96
CA TYR A 48 -2.37 15.18 -2.27
C TYR A 48 -3.23 14.08 -2.91
N VAL A 49 -4.47 14.39 -3.27
CA VAL A 49 -5.36 13.45 -3.96
C VAL A 49 -4.80 13.09 -5.34
N ILE A 50 -4.36 14.08 -6.12
CA ILE A 50 -3.69 13.84 -7.41
C ILE A 50 -2.46 12.94 -7.21
N TYR A 51 -1.66 13.22 -6.19
CA TYR A 51 -0.48 12.41 -5.86
C TYR A 51 -0.83 10.95 -5.58
N ILE A 52 -1.83 10.68 -4.72
CA ILE A 52 -2.30 9.32 -4.43
C ILE A 52 -2.76 8.62 -5.72
N LEU A 53 -3.56 9.30 -6.55
CA LEU A 53 -4.07 8.73 -7.80
C LEU A 53 -2.94 8.36 -8.76
N LEU A 54 -1.94 9.23 -8.92
CA LEU A 54 -0.77 8.94 -9.76
C LEU A 54 0.01 7.73 -9.24
N LEU A 55 0.11 7.59 -7.92
CA LEU A 55 0.78 6.48 -7.25
C LEU A 55 0.05 5.14 -7.49
N GLU A 56 -1.26 5.11 -7.24
CA GLU A 56 -2.11 3.95 -7.50
C GLU A 56 -2.09 3.56 -8.98
N MET A 57 -2.16 4.53 -9.89
CA MET A 57 -2.07 4.29 -11.33
C MET A 57 -0.71 3.73 -11.74
N ARG A 58 0.39 4.25 -11.18
CA ARG A 58 1.74 3.71 -11.42
C ARG A 58 1.82 2.25 -10.96
N LEU A 59 1.27 1.92 -9.79
CA LEU A 59 1.30 0.57 -9.24
C LEU A 59 0.48 -0.41 -10.09
N VAL A 60 -0.76 -0.04 -10.44
CA VAL A 60 -1.67 -0.87 -11.24
C VAL A 60 -1.14 -1.09 -12.65
N ARG A 61 -0.55 -0.06 -13.27
CA ARG A 61 0.01 -0.12 -14.63
C ARG A 61 1.33 -0.89 -14.70
N ASN A 62 2.23 -0.70 -13.73
CA ASN A 62 3.59 -1.21 -13.84
C ASN A 62 3.81 -2.51 -13.08
N HIS A 63 3.06 -2.79 -12.01
CA HIS A 63 3.29 -3.98 -11.19
C HIS A 63 2.15 -4.99 -11.33
N CYS A 64 0.89 -4.55 -11.25
CA CYS A 64 -0.25 -5.47 -11.26
C CYS A 64 -0.44 -6.19 -12.62
N VAL A 65 -0.03 -5.59 -13.73
CA VAL A 65 -0.13 -6.20 -15.08
C VAL A 65 0.69 -7.48 -15.24
N ASP A 66 1.81 -7.59 -14.52
CA ASP A 66 2.70 -8.75 -14.56
C ASP A 66 2.48 -9.70 -13.35
N CYS A 67 1.60 -9.35 -12.41
CA CYS A 67 1.37 -10.13 -11.20
C CYS A 67 0.49 -11.37 -11.47
N TYR A 68 0.71 -12.45 -10.71
CA TYR A 68 -0.12 -13.66 -10.72
C TYR A 68 -1.61 -13.36 -10.55
N TYR A 69 -1.94 -12.34 -9.75
CA TYR A 69 -3.32 -11.95 -9.49
C TYR A 69 -3.94 -11.05 -10.58
N TYR A 70 -3.29 -10.84 -11.73
CA TYR A 70 -3.93 -10.15 -12.85
C TYR A 70 -5.22 -10.86 -13.26
N GLY A 71 -6.34 -10.12 -13.24
CA GLY A 71 -7.68 -10.67 -13.50
C GLY A 71 -8.29 -11.46 -12.34
N LYS A 72 -7.58 -11.58 -11.22
CA LYS A 72 -8.03 -12.23 -9.97
C LYS A 72 -8.17 -11.21 -8.84
N VAL A 73 -8.82 -11.60 -7.75
CA VAL A 73 -8.94 -10.76 -6.56
C VAL A 73 -7.70 -10.93 -5.68
N CYS A 74 -6.80 -9.94 -5.67
CA CYS A 74 -5.70 -9.87 -4.70
C CYS A 74 -6.16 -9.24 -3.38
N ALA A 75 -5.32 -9.27 -2.34
CA ALA A 75 -5.61 -8.68 -1.03
C ALA A 75 -6.00 -7.19 -1.08
N PHE A 76 -5.59 -6.47 -2.12
CA PHE A 76 -5.92 -5.05 -2.32
C PHE A 76 -6.95 -4.82 -3.44
N GLY A 77 -7.40 -5.87 -4.14
CA GLY A 77 -8.34 -5.76 -5.28
C GLY A 77 -7.73 -5.22 -6.58
N GLN A 78 -6.51 -4.68 -6.54
CA GLN A 78 -5.80 -4.08 -7.69
C GLN A 78 -5.57 -5.03 -8.88
N GLY A 79 -5.50 -6.35 -8.65
CA GLY A 79 -5.37 -7.33 -9.73
C GLY A 79 -6.55 -7.33 -10.71
N LYS A 80 -7.77 -7.11 -10.19
CA LYS A 80 -8.98 -6.99 -11.00
C LYS A 80 -9.06 -5.63 -11.69
N LEU A 81 -8.68 -4.56 -10.98
CA LEU A 81 -8.59 -3.20 -11.55
C LEU A 81 -7.59 -3.14 -12.71
N SER A 82 -6.43 -3.77 -12.57
CA SER A 82 -5.40 -3.84 -13.61
C SER A 82 -5.91 -4.51 -14.87
N ALA A 83 -6.68 -5.59 -14.74
CA ALA A 83 -7.23 -6.30 -15.90
C ALA A 83 -8.36 -5.55 -16.61
N LEU A 84 -9.01 -4.61 -15.93
CA LEU A 84 -10.02 -3.73 -16.53
C LEU A 84 -9.37 -2.57 -17.29
N LEU A 85 -8.28 -2.01 -16.75
CA LEU A 85 -7.65 -0.78 -17.25
C LEU A 85 -6.50 -1.02 -18.24
N PHE A 86 -5.83 -2.18 -18.15
CA PHE A 86 -4.61 -2.45 -18.91
C PHE A 86 -4.63 -3.86 -19.50
N LYS A 87 -3.78 -4.10 -20.50
CA LYS A 87 -3.55 -5.43 -21.07
C LYS A 87 -2.60 -6.23 -20.17
N LYS A 88 -2.76 -7.56 -20.20
CA LYS A 88 -1.92 -8.48 -19.43
C LYS A 88 -0.47 -8.37 -19.88
N GLY A 89 0.43 -8.19 -18.91
CA GLY A 89 1.86 -8.21 -19.13
C GLY A 89 2.45 -9.62 -19.11
N ILE A 90 3.78 -9.72 -18.99
CA ILE A 90 4.50 -10.99 -18.98
C ILE A 90 4.87 -11.33 -17.54
N ALA A 91 4.31 -12.41 -16.99
CA ALA A 91 4.50 -12.78 -15.59
C ALA A 91 5.98 -12.96 -15.17
N LYS A 92 6.85 -13.40 -16.10
CA LYS A 92 8.30 -13.51 -15.87
C LYS A 92 8.96 -12.16 -15.55
N ASN A 93 8.41 -11.05 -16.04
CA ASN A 93 8.93 -9.72 -15.79
C ASN A 93 8.73 -9.29 -14.34
N PHE A 94 7.74 -9.83 -13.62
CA PHE A 94 7.47 -9.44 -12.24
C PHE A 94 8.61 -9.83 -11.29
N ALA A 95 9.11 -11.06 -11.39
CA ALA A 95 10.17 -11.57 -10.52
C ALA A 95 11.56 -10.98 -10.84
N GLY A 96 11.74 -10.52 -12.08
CA GLY A 96 12.96 -9.87 -12.59
C GLY A 96 13.04 -8.36 -12.29
N LYS A 97 11.93 -7.72 -11.90
CA LYS A 97 11.94 -6.30 -11.52
C LYS A 97 12.77 -6.10 -10.26
N LYS A 98 13.73 -5.17 -10.33
CA LYS A 98 14.44 -4.68 -9.16
C LYS A 98 13.60 -3.58 -8.55
N VAL A 99 12.92 -3.88 -7.45
CA VAL A 99 12.28 -2.86 -6.63
C VAL A 99 13.37 -2.20 -5.79
N THR A 100 13.56 -0.90 -5.96
CA THR A 100 14.52 -0.09 -5.22
C THR A 100 13.82 0.70 -4.11
N TRP A 101 14.58 1.25 -3.16
CA TRP A 101 14.03 2.15 -2.14
C TRP A 101 13.33 3.38 -2.75
N ILE A 102 13.74 3.81 -3.94
CA ILE A 102 13.11 4.92 -4.69
C ILE A 102 11.71 4.54 -5.18
N ASP A 103 11.46 3.26 -5.44
CA ASP A 103 10.13 2.78 -5.82
C ASP A 103 9.17 2.70 -4.62
N LEU A 104 9.70 2.53 -3.41
CA LEU A 104 8.92 2.54 -2.16
C LEU A 104 8.78 3.94 -1.55
N ALA A 105 9.70 4.86 -1.85
CA ALA A 105 9.69 6.21 -1.29
C ALA A 105 8.36 6.94 -1.48
N PRO A 106 7.68 6.84 -2.64
CA PRO A 106 6.37 7.45 -2.81
C PRO A 106 5.32 6.95 -1.82
N ASP A 107 5.27 5.65 -1.53
CA ASP A 107 4.32 5.09 -0.56
C ASP A 107 4.51 5.69 0.84
N PHE A 108 5.76 5.91 1.25
CA PHE A 108 6.08 6.55 2.53
C PHE A 108 5.70 8.03 2.55
N LEU A 109 5.85 8.73 1.42
CA LEU A 109 5.49 10.15 1.31
C LEU A 109 3.99 10.40 1.53
N VAL A 110 3.13 9.41 1.22
CA VAL A 110 1.68 9.52 1.45
C VAL A 110 1.35 9.76 2.92
N SER A 111 2.10 9.15 3.85
CA SER A 111 1.94 9.40 5.29
C SER A 111 2.85 10.51 5.79
N LEU A 112 4.07 10.64 5.24
CA LEU A 112 5.07 11.59 5.72
C LEU A 112 4.67 13.05 5.46
N ILE A 113 4.09 13.37 4.30
CA ILE A 113 3.70 14.74 3.94
C ILE A 113 2.65 15.29 4.93
N PRO A 114 1.51 14.59 5.18
CA PRO A 114 0.56 15.03 6.20
C PRO A 114 1.15 15.06 7.61
N LEU A 115 2.06 14.14 7.95
CA LEU A 115 2.72 14.13 9.26
C LEU A 115 3.52 15.40 9.50
N VAL A 116 4.38 15.78 8.55
CA VAL A 116 5.19 17.00 8.64
C VAL A 116 4.30 18.23 8.69
N ALA A 117 3.30 18.33 7.80
CA ALA A 117 2.36 19.44 7.79
C ALA A 117 1.59 19.58 9.11
N GLY A 118 1.11 18.47 9.67
CA GLY A 118 0.41 18.46 10.94
C GLY A 118 1.29 18.84 12.13
N ILE A 119 2.55 18.39 12.16
CA ILE A 119 3.51 18.81 13.21
C ILE A 119 3.72 20.32 13.16
N LEU A 120 3.93 20.90 11.97
CA LEU A 120 4.08 22.35 11.80
C LEU A 120 2.82 23.11 12.24
N LEU A 121 1.62 22.59 11.94
CA LEU A 121 0.36 23.16 12.40
C LEU A 121 0.25 23.14 13.94
N LEU A 122 0.62 22.04 14.59
CA LEU A 122 0.58 21.92 16.05
C LEU A 122 1.57 22.85 16.75
N ILE A 123 2.75 23.08 16.17
CA ILE A 123 3.73 24.05 16.68
C ILE A 123 3.17 25.48 16.61
N LYS A 124 2.48 25.82 15.51
CA LYS A 124 1.90 27.16 15.34
C LYS A 124 0.68 27.37 16.24
N SER A 125 -0.20 26.38 16.33
CA SER A 125 -1.44 26.43 17.10
C SER A 125 -1.88 25.02 17.46
N PHE A 126 -1.71 24.66 18.74
CA PHE A 126 -2.02 23.32 19.20
C PHE A 126 -3.52 23.01 19.07
N ASN A 127 -3.83 21.85 18.47
CA ASN A 127 -5.19 21.37 18.26
C ASN A 127 -5.27 19.86 18.50
N TRP A 128 -6.07 19.45 19.49
CA TRP A 128 -6.24 18.05 19.86
C TRP A 128 -6.72 17.16 18.73
N LEU A 129 -7.56 17.67 17.84
CA LEU A 129 -8.09 16.92 16.71
C LEU A 129 -6.96 16.64 15.69
N VAL A 130 -6.12 17.64 15.37
CA VAL A 130 -4.96 17.44 14.50
C VAL A 130 -3.99 16.44 15.13
N ALA A 131 -3.70 16.57 16.44
CA ALA A 131 -2.86 15.61 17.16
C ALA A 131 -3.41 14.17 17.10
N GLY A 132 -4.73 14.01 17.30
CA GLY A 132 -5.40 12.72 17.16
C GLY A 132 -5.29 12.12 15.75
N MET A 133 -5.42 12.95 14.71
CA MET A 133 -5.25 12.51 13.32
C MET A 133 -3.81 12.08 13.01
N LEU A 134 -2.81 12.78 13.55
CA LEU A 134 -1.40 12.36 13.38
C LEU A 134 -1.12 11.04 14.09
N ALA A 135 -1.63 10.86 15.31
CA ALA A 135 -1.53 9.60 16.03
C ALA A 135 -2.18 8.46 15.24
N LEU A 136 -3.37 8.70 14.66
CA LEU A 136 -4.06 7.74 13.80
C LEU A 136 -3.22 7.38 12.56
N ILE A 137 -2.65 8.38 11.86
CA ILE A 137 -1.78 8.14 10.70
C ILE A 137 -0.58 7.28 11.09
N LEU A 138 0.08 7.56 12.21
CA LEU A 138 1.22 6.76 12.68
C LEU A 138 0.80 5.32 12.99
N ILE A 139 -0.25 5.13 13.78
CA ILE A 139 -0.73 3.79 14.18
C ILE A 139 -1.11 2.97 12.94
N LEU A 140 -1.86 3.55 12.00
CA LEU A 140 -2.27 2.84 10.79
C LEU A 140 -1.09 2.59 9.84
N SER A 141 -0.18 3.57 9.70
CA SER A 141 0.98 3.46 8.80
C SER A 141 1.97 2.39 9.25
N PHE A 142 2.16 2.21 10.57
CA PHE A 142 3.05 1.20 11.12
C PHE A 142 2.30 -0.08 11.47
N ALA A 143 1.42 -0.05 12.47
CA ALA A 143 0.74 -1.25 12.96
C ALA A 143 -0.32 -1.76 11.99
N GLY A 144 -1.14 -0.86 11.42
CA GLY A 144 -2.19 -1.23 10.47
C GLY A 144 -1.61 -1.91 9.22
N ASN A 145 -0.65 -1.26 8.56
CA ASN A 145 0.03 -1.83 7.40
C ASN A 145 0.83 -3.09 7.75
N ALA A 146 1.50 -3.15 8.91
CA ALA A 146 2.22 -4.37 9.32
C ALA A 146 1.26 -5.55 9.52
N PHE A 147 0.09 -5.32 10.12
CA PHE A 147 -0.94 -6.35 10.29
C PHE A 147 -1.55 -6.78 8.96
N VAL A 148 -2.00 -5.82 8.14
CA VAL A 148 -2.61 -6.10 6.83
C VAL A 148 -1.60 -6.81 5.91
N ARG A 149 -0.40 -6.25 5.74
CA ARG A 149 0.61 -6.85 4.85
C ARG A 149 1.19 -8.14 5.42
N GLY A 150 1.46 -8.20 6.72
CA GLY A 150 2.09 -9.35 7.36
C GLY A 150 1.17 -10.54 7.56
N GLN A 151 -0.02 -10.33 8.15
CA GLN A 151 -0.92 -11.41 8.54
C GLN A 151 -1.97 -11.73 7.48
N LEU A 152 -2.53 -10.71 6.82
CA LEU A 152 -3.66 -10.91 5.90
C LEU A 152 -3.19 -11.12 4.45
N ALA A 153 -2.29 -10.27 3.95
CA ALA A 153 -1.88 -10.28 2.55
C ALA A 153 -0.69 -11.21 2.28
N CYS A 154 0.54 -10.81 2.62
CA CYS A 154 1.77 -11.47 2.15
C CYS A 154 1.91 -12.94 2.60
N LYS A 155 1.37 -13.29 3.77
CA LYS A 155 1.37 -14.67 4.29
C LYS A 155 0.65 -15.66 3.37
N HIS A 156 -0.39 -15.20 2.67
CA HIS A 156 -1.25 -16.03 1.82
C HIS A 156 -1.09 -15.74 0.31
N CYS A 157 -0.08 -14.95 -0.05
CA CYS A 157 0.11 -14.46 -1.41
C CYS A 157 0.84 -15.48 -2.29
N LYS A 158 0.17 -15.99 -3.32
CA LYS A 158 0.72 -16.99 -4.27
C LYS A 158 1.84 -16.42 -5.17
N GLN A 159 1.83 -15.11 -5.42
CA GLN A 159 2.92 -14.44 -6.15
C GLN A 159 4.29 -14.63 -5.48
N ARG A 160 4.31 -14.86 -4.16
CA ARG A 160 5.54 -15.11 -3.40
C ARG A 160 6.31 -16.33 -3.92
N GLU A 161 5.62 -17.38 -4.36
CA GLU A 161 6.23 -18.61 -4.89
C GLU A 161 6.97 -18.37 -6.21
N PHE A 162 6.48 -17.43 -7.02
CA PHE A 162 7.10 -17.04 -8.29
C PHE A 162 8.15 -15.94 -8.13
N GLY A 163 8.32 -15.42 -6.90
CA GLY A 163 9.21 -14.33 -6.57
C GLY A 163 8.48 -13.00 -6.35
N CYS A 164 8.68 -12.42 -5.17
CA CYS A 164 8.24 -11.08 -4.83
C CYS A 164 9.46 -10.14 -4.75
N PRO A 165 9.53 -9.08 -5.57
CA PRO A 165 10.67 -8.17 -5.53
C PRO A 165 10.74 -7.35 -4.24
N ALA A 166 9.60 -7.13 -3.57
CA ALA A 166 9.59 -6.51 -2.23
C ALA A 166 10.22 -7.45 -1.17
N GLU A 167 9.95 -8.76 -1.22
CA GLU A 167 10.58 -9.71 -0.29
C GLU A 167 12.11 -9.72 -0.46
N LYS A 168 12.61 -9.70 -1.70
CA LYS A 168 14.06 -9.61 -1.97
C LYS A 168 14.72 -8.36 -1.39
N LEU A 169 13.98 -7.24 -1.31
CA LEU A 169 14.49 -5.99 -0.74
C LEU A 169 14.60 -6.08 0.80
N PHE A 170 13.61 -6.68 1.47
CA PHE A 170 13.58 -6.83 2.92
C PHE A 170 14.31 -8.07 3.45
N SER A 171 14.60 -9.06 2.59
CA SER A 171 15.32 -10.28 2.95
C SER A 171 16.83 -10.21 2.73
N LYS A 172 17.36 -9.08 2.25
CA LYS A 172 18.80 -8.86 2.19
C LYS A 172 19.35 -8.74 3.62
N LYS A 173 19.80 -9.87 4.16
CA LYS A 173 20.88 -9.92 5.15
C LYS A 173 22.20 -9.58 4.46
#